data_AF-A0A661RAC9-F1
#
_entry.id   AF-A0A661RAC9-F1
#
_cell.length_a   1.000
_cell.length_b   1.000
_cell.length_c   1.000
_cell.angle_alpha   90.00
_cell.angle_beta   90.00
_cell.angle_gamma   90.00
#
_symmetry.space_group_name_H-M   'P 1'
#
loop_
_entity.id
_entity.type
_entity.pdbx_description
1 polymer ?
#
loop_
_entity_poly.entity_id
_entity_poly.type
_entity_poly.pdbx_seq_one_letter_code
_entity_poly.pdbx_strand_id
1 'polypeptide(L)' 'SNQTMAQIKLAQEKLEKKVYTLPKELDEEVARLHLKNLSVTLTTLTQEQSDYLGIPVNGPFKSDHYRY' A
#
# COMPACT_ATOMS: atom_id res chain seq x y z
N SER A 1 0.43 -6.14 11.36
CA SER A 1 -0.65 -5.36 10.73
C SER A 1 -1.37 -6.11 9.61
N ASN A 2 -0.67 -6.73 8.64
CA ASN A 2 -1.30 -7.40 7.48
C ASN A 2 -2.36 -8.46 7.84
N GLN A 3 -2.08 -9.33 8.83
CA GLN A 3 -3.06 -10.33 9.27
C GLN A 3 -4.34 -9.71 9.83
N THR A 4 -4.22 -8.67 10.66
CA THR A 4 -5.39 -7.95 11.21
C THR A 4 -6.24 -7.33 10.11
N MET A 5 -5.62 -6.71 9.10
CA MET A 5 -6.35 -6.12 7.97
C MET A 5 -7.03 -7.18 7.11
N ALA A 6 -6.35 -8.31 6.86
CA ALA A 6 -6.95 -9.44 6.16
C ALA A 6 -8.17 -10.00 6.91
N GLN A 7 -8.10 -10.11 8.24
CA GLN A 7 -9.24 -10.53 9.05
C GLN A 7 -10.41 -9.53 9.01
N ILE A 8 -10.13 -8.22 9.05
CA ILE A 8 -11.17 -7.19 8.89
C ILE A 8 -11.86 -7.32 7.52
N LYS A 9 -11.09 -7.48 6.44
CA LYS A 9 -11.63 -7.66 5.09
C LYS A 9 -12.51 -8.92 4.98
N LEU A 10 -12.02 -10.05 5.52
CA LEU A 10 -12.77 -11.31 5.56
C LEU A 10 -14.07 -11.20 6.38
N ALA A 11 -14.07 -10.39 7.43
CA ALA A 11 -15.25 -10.19 8.27
C ALA A 11 -16.31 -9.28 7.60
N GLN A 12 -15.89 -8.34 6.76
CA GLN A 12 -16.77 -7.35 6.12
C GLN A 12 -17.31 -7.79 4.76
N GLU A 13 -16.55 -8.60 4.02
CA GLU A 13 -16.85 -8.96 2.63
C GLU A 13 -17.21 -10.44 2.47
N LYS A 14 -18.17 -10.74 1.59
CA LYS A 14 -18.44 -12.11 1.16
C LYS A 14 -17.55 -12.45 -0.03
N LEU A 15 -16.48 -13.18 0.22
CA LEU A 15 -15.54 -13.64 -0.82
C LEU A 15 -15.87 -15.07 -1.27
N GLU A 16 -15.66 -15.34 -2.56
CA GLU A 16 -15.69 -16.71 -3.08
C GLU A 16 -14.49 -17.53 -2.55
N LYS A 17 -14.58 -18.86 -2.62
CA LYS A 17 -13.50 -19.77 -2.23
C LYS A 17 -12.32 -19.73 -3.23
N LYS A 18 -11.52 -18.69 -3.16
CA LYS A 18 -10.30 -18.45 -3.95
C LYS A 18 -9.20 -17.88 -3.05
N VAL A 19 -7.99 -17.82 -3.58
CA VAL A 19 -6.86 -17.15 -2.93
C VAL A 19 -6.81 -15.71 -3.41
N TYR A 20 -6.73 -14.77 -2.46
CA TYR A 20 -6.63 -13.33 -2.73
C TYR A 20 -5.41 -12.76 -2.03
N THR A 21 -4.86 -11.70 -2.59
CA THR A 21 -3.84 -10.86 -1.94
C THR A 21 -4.48 -9.55 -1.47
N LEU A 22 -3.86 -8.90 -0.47
CA LEU A 22 -4.30 -7.56 -0.07
C LEU A 22 -3.95 -6.54 -1.16
N PRO A 23 -4.79 -5.50 -1.36
CA PRO A 23 -4.47 -4.36 -2.22
C PRO A 23 -3.13 -3.72 -1.85
N LYS A 24 -2.42 -3.21 -2.87
CA LYS A 24 -1.07 -2.65 -2.72
C LYS A 24 -1.05 -1.40 -1.84
N GLU A 25 -2.10 -0.60 -1.87
CA GLU A 25 -2.27 0.61 -1.05
C GLU A 25 -2.25 0.28 0.45
N LEU A 26 -2.86 -0.84 0.85
CA LEU A 26 -2.85 -1.29 2.24
C LEU A 26 -1.47 -1.78 2.67
N ASP A 27 -0.71 -2.37 1.76
CA ASP A 27 0.66 -2.80 2.04
C ASP A 27 1.61 -1.60 2.18
N GLU A 28 1.46 -0.59 1.32
CA GLU A 28 2.18 0.69 1.45
C GLU A 28 1.83 1.44 2.74
N GLU A 29 0.56 1.43 3.14
CA GLU A 29 0.11 2.02 4.41
C GLU A 29 0.72 1.30 5.62
N VAL A 30 0.78 -0.04 5.57
CA VAL A 30 1.44 -0.80 6.63
C VAL A 30 2.92 -0.49 6.69
N ALA A 31 3.61 -0.42 5.56
CA ALA A 31 5.02 0.00 5.55
C ALA A 31 5.18 1.39 6.17
N ARG A 32 4.34 2.36 5.77
CA ARG A 32 4.35 3.74 6.28
C ARG A 32 4.19 3.83 7.79
N LEU A 33 3.29 3.04 8.38
CA LEU A 33 3.08 3.02 9.84
C LEU A 33 4.30 2.54 10.62
N HIS A 34 5.13 1.68 10.05
CA HIS A 34 6.34 1.18 10.71
C HIS A 34 7.51 2.18 10.64
N LEU A 35 7.54 3.07 9.64
CA LEU A 35 8.62 4.04 9.43
C LEU A 35 8.83 4.99 10.62
N LYS A 36 7.75 5.36 11.31
CA LYS A 36 7.81 6.26 12.48
C LYS A 36 8.71 5.71 13.59
N ASN A 37 8.80 4.38 13.73
CA ASN A 37 9.62 3.72 14.74
C ASN A 37 11.07 3.53 14.31
N LEU A 38 11.41 3.81 13.04
CA LEU A 38 12.74 3.61 12.47
C LEU A 38 13.55 4.91 12.32
N SER A 39 13.01 6.04 12.79
CA SER A 39 13.65 7.37 12.66
C SER A 39 14.06 7.71 11.22
N VAL A 40 13.30 7.22 10.24
CA VAL A 40 13.52 7.49 8.81
C VAL A 40 12.57 8.59 8.34
N THR A 41 13.06 9.45 7.45
CA THR A 41 12.24 10.51 6.82
C THR A 41 11.95 10.11 5.38
N LEU A 42 10.67 9.93 5.06
CA LEU A 42 10.24 9.67 3.70
C LEU A 42 10.13 11.00 2.93
N THR A 43 10.60 11.02 1.69
CA THR A 43 10.42 12.18 0.81
C THR A 43 9.03 12.13 0.18
N THR A 44 8.35 13.28 0.13
CA THR A 44 7.06 13.42 -0.57
C THR A 44 7.30 13.90 -1.99
N LEU A 45 6.66 13.26 -2.97
CA LEU A 45 6.72 13.71 -4.37
C LEU A 45 6.10 15.10 -4.52
N THR A 46 6.69 15.95 -5.36
CA THR A 46 6.02 17.15 -5.85
C THR A 46 4.96 16.77 -6.90
N GLN A 47 4.01 17.67 -7.16
CA GLN A 47 3.01 17.44 -8.21
C GLN A 47 3.67 17.23 -9.58
N GLU A 48 4.71 18.00 -9.90
CA GLU A 48 5.48 17.86 -11.15
C GLU A 48 6.13 16.47 -11.28
N GLN A 49 6.72 15.95 -10.20
CA GLN A 49 7.31 14.60 -10.19
C GLN A 49 6.24 13.51 -10.33
N SER A 50 5.09 13.69 -9.67
CA SER A 50 3.93 12.79 -9.77
C SER A 50 3.42 12.72 -11.21
N ASP A 51 3.24 13.87 -11.86
CA ASP A 51 2.80 13.97 -13.25
C ASP A 51 3.85 13.37 -14.21
N TYR A 52 5.14 13.63 -13.99
CA TYR A 52 6.24 13.07 -14.78
C TYR A 52 6.29 11.53 -14.72
N LEU A 53 6.06 10.96 -13.54
CA LEU A 53 6.08 9.52 -13.33
C LEU A 53 4.75 8.84 -13.66
N GLY A 54 3.67 9.61 -13.81
CA GLY A 54 2.32 9.08 -14.03
C GLY A 54 1.76 8.30 -12.84
N ILE A 55 2.19 8.62 -11.61
CA ILE A 55 1.73 7.97 -10.38
C ILE A 55 1.22 9.02 -9.38
N PRO A 56 0.25 8.72 -8.51
CA PRO A 56 -0.24 9.69 -7.53
C PRO A 56 0.83 10.07 -6.48
N VAL A 57 0.76 11.30 -5.95
CA VAL A 57 1.67 11.79 -4.89
C VAL A 57 1.66 10.88 -3.64
N ASN A 58 0.52 10.26 -3.35
CA ASN A 58 0.31 9.39 -2.18
C ASN A 58 0.31 7.89 -2.52
N GLY A 59 0.73 7.52 -3.74
CA GLY A 59 0.72 6.14 -4.21
C GLY A 59 -0.64 5.64 -4.71
N PRO A 60 -0.74 4.37 -5.13
CA PRO A 60 0.32 3.36 -5.09
C PRO A 60 1.51 3.73 -5.98
N PHE A 61 2.73 3.54 -5.49
CA PHE A 61 3.95 4.06 -6.13
C PHE A 61 4.55 3.11 -7.17
N LYS A 62 3.97 1.92 -7.34
CA LYS A 62 4.47 0.83 -8.17
C LYS A 62 3.33 0.04 -8.79
N SER A 63 3.56 -0.53 -9.97
CA SER A 63 2.60 -1.39 -10.64
C SER A 63 2.40 -2.74 -9.94
N ASP A 64 1.31 -3.44 -10.25
CA ASP A 64 0.96 -4.72 -9.63
C ASP A 64 1.98 -5.84 -9.88
N HIS A 65 2.66 -5.81 -11.02
CA HIS A 65 3.68 -6.80 -11.37
C HIS A 65 5.05 -6.52 -10.74
N TYR A 66 5.18 -5.42 -10.02
CA TYR A 66 6.42 -5.01 -9.40
C TYR A 66 6.76 -5.96 -8.24
N ARG A 67 7.98 -6.51 -8.26
CA ARG A 67 8.35 -7.59 -7.34
C ARG A 67 8.67 -7.11 -5.92
N TYR A 68 9.08 -5.85 -5.74
CA TYR A 68 9.20 -5.10 -4.48
C TYR A 68 9.48 -3.64 -4.72
#